data_AF-A0A3P7H3Q9-F1
#
_entry.id   AF-A0A3P7H3Q9-F1
#
_cell.length_a   1.000
_cell.length_b   1.000
_cell.length_c   1.000
_cell.angle_alpha   90.00
_cell.angle_beta   90.00
_cell.angle_gamma   90.00
#
_symmetry.space_group_name_H-M   'P 1'
#
loop_
_entity.id
_entity.type
_entity.pdbx_description
1 polymer ?
#
loop_
_entity_poly.entity_id
_entity_poly.type
_entity_poly.pdbx_seq_one_letter_code
_entity_poly.pdbx_strand_id
1 'polypeptide(L)'
;MIDAVNDTVIRAIKVLLFRAGSRYENLNQHGLVHHLRNSVGRDSANYPGLSLIWSSAVSGGRVNAFSTRDIYGVSLALPRDETSVGISILGHIAQPAFKPWDFEDVLPTLKVDNAYKAAYDVAFEDLHRAAYRNGPLARSVYAPKVAIGKLSYKTLAEFSVRCCAFVNRRELFRA
;
A
#
# COMPACT_ATOMS: atom_id res chain seq x y z
N MET A 1 -10.58 -11.09 19.65
CA MET A 1 -10.41 -12.55 19.45
C MET A 1 -9.52 -12.77 18.23
N ILE A 2 -8.48 -11.95 18.00
CA ILE A 2 -7.06 -12.10 18.41
C ILE A 2 -6.50 -13.52 18.32
N ASP A 3 -5.82 -13.77 17.21
CA ASP A 3 -5.08 -14.97 16.81
C ASP A 3 -3.95 -15.32 17.80
N ALA A 4 -4.27 -15.94 18.93
CA ALA A 4 -3.30 -16.40 19.93
C ALA A 4 -3.00 -17.92 19.86
N VAL A 5 -3.05 -18.54 18.67
CA VAL A 5 -2.97 -20.02 18.53
C VAL A 5 -1.86 -20.50 17.60
N ASN A 6 -0.73 -19.78 17.42
CA ASN A 6 0.36 -20.35 16.61
C ASN A 6 1.79 -19.83 16.91
N ASP A 7 2.15 -19.75 18.18
CA ASP A 7 3.52 -19.39 18.62
C ASP A 7 4.55 -20.53 18.52
N THR A 8 4.24 -21.63 17.85
CA THR A 8 5.13 -22.80 17.74
C THR A 8 5.90 -22.92 16.42
N VAL A 9 5.69 -22.02 15.46
CA VAL A 9 6.48 -21.95 14.22
C VAL A 9 7.21 -20.61 14.18
N ILE A 10 8.54 -20.60 14.14
CA ILE A 10 9.34 -19.37 14.03
C ILE A 10 8.98 -18.64 12.73
N ARG A 11 8.11 -17.62 12.83
CA ARG A 11 7.67 -16.79 11.71
C ARG A 11 8.63 -15.61 11.54
N ALA A 12 9.21 -15.49 10.36
CA ALA A 12 9.96 -14.31 9.95
C ALA A 12 9.00 -13.33 9.26
N ILE A 13 8.92 -12.11 9.79
CA ILE A 13 8.18 -11.01 9.15
C ILE A 13 9.18 -10.15 8.38
N LYS A 14 8.94 -9.98 7.08
CA LYS A 14 9.69 -9.08 6.21
C LYS A 14 8.78 -7.92 5.83
N VAL A 15 9.32 -6.71 5.88
CA VAL A 15 8.57 -5.49 5.57
C VAL A 15 9.38 -4.66 4.61
N LEU A 16 8.74 -4.26 3.51
CA LEU A 16 9.28 -3.30 2.56
C LEU A 16 8.53 -1.99 2.72
N LEU A 17 9.26 -0.93 3.04
CA LEU A 17 8.71 0.40 3.33
C LEU A 17 9.14 1.39 2.25
N PHE A 18 8.19 2.19 1.78
CA PHE A 18 8.42 3.30 0.87
C PHE A 18 8.03 4.60 1.54
N ARG A 19 8.77 5.67 1.22
CA ARG A 19 8.41 7.05 1.58
C ARG A 19 7.32 7.54 0.63
N ALA A 20 6.17 6.90 0.70
CA ALA A 20 4.99 7.15 -0.12
C ALA A 20 3.78 7.15 0.83
N GLY A 21 3.18 8.30 1.07
CA GLY A 21 2.11 8.47 2.06
C GLY A 21 1.21 9.62 1.64
N SER A 22 0.04 9.77 2.26
CA SER A 22 -0.95 10.78 1.83
C SER A 22 -0.39 12.21 1.83
N ARG A 23 0.65 12.48 2.62
CA ARG A 23 1.40 13.73 2.60
C ARG A 23 2.06 14.05 1.25
N TYR A 24 2.55 13.03 0.55
CA TYR A 24 3.29 13.16 -0.71
C TYR A 24 2.39 13.25 -1.95
N GLU A 25 1.07 13.23 -1.75
CA GLU A 25 0.08 13.46 -2.79
C GLU A 25 0.03 14.94 -3.19
N ASN A 26 -0.31 15.22 -4.45
CA ASN A 26 -0.63 16.58 -4.88
C ASN A 26 -2.09 16.93 -4.52
N LEU A 27 -2.44 18.23 -4.55
CA LEU A 27 -3.79 18.73 -4.21
C LEU A 27 -4.91 18.03 -5.01
N ASN A 28 -4.67 17.75 -6.29
CA ASN A 28 -5.64 17.12 -7.19
C ASN A 28 -5.53 15.58 -7.24
N GLN A 29 -4.65 15.00 -6.41
CA GLN A 29 -4.29 13.58 -6.43
C GLN A 29 -4.65 12.89 -5.11
N HIS A 30 -5.65 13.40 -4.41
CA HIS A 30 -5.98 12.89 -3.09
C HIS A 30 -6.55 11.47 -3.17
N GLY A 31 -5.91 10.53 -2.48
CA GLY A 31 -6.33 9.14 -2.37
C GLY A 31 -5.50 8.15 -3.20
N LEU A 32 -4.48 8.62 -3.93
CA LEU A 32 -3.59 7.75 -4.70
C LEU A 32 -2.90 6.70 -3.84
N VAL A 33 -2.52 7.01 -2.61
CA VAL A 33 -1.87 6.05 -1.71
C VAL A 33 -2.85 4.97 -1.25
N HIS A 34 -4.14 5.32 -1.08
CA HIS A 34 -5.18 4.34 -0.78
C HIS A 34 -5.40 3.39 -1.95
N HIS A 35 -5.41 3.92 -3.19
CA HIS A 35 -5.41 3.11 -4.41
C HIS A 35 -4.17 2.21 -4.47
N LEU A 36 -2.98 2.76 -4.23
CA LEU A 36 -1.71 2.03 -4.24
C LEU A 36 -1.72 0.85 -3.26
N ARG A 37 -2.21 1.06 -2.03
CA ARG A 37 -2.38 0.01 -1.02
C ARG A 37 -3.27 -1.11 -1.53
N ASN A 38 -4.39 -0.78 -2.17
CA ASN A 38 -5.35 -1.79 -2.64
C ASN A 38 -4.94 -2.43 -3.97
N SER A 39 -3.93 -1.90 -4.65
CA SER A 39 -3.29 -2.53 -5.82
C SER A 39 -2.24 -3.58 -5.43
N VAL A 40 -1.94 -3.78 -4.15
CA VAL A 40 -1.00 -4.81 -3.71
C VAL A 40 -1.53 -6.21 -4.04
N GLY A 41 -0.66 -7.06 -4.59
CA GLY A 41 -1.03 -8.41 -5.01
C GLY A 41 -1.64 -8.49 -6.41
N ARG A 42 -1.75 -7.36 -7.11
CA ARG A 42 -2.03 -7.33 -8.56
C ARG A 42 -0.80 -7.69 -9.37
N ASP A 43 -0.98 -7.73 -10.68
CA ASP A 43 0.08 -8.05 -11.63
C ASP A 43 1.30 -7.13 -11.45
N SER A 44 2.48 -7.74 -11.33
CA SER A 44 3.75 -7.05 -11.43
C SER A 44 4.17 -6.98 -12.90
N ALA A 45 5.27 -6.29 -13.20
CA ALA A 45 5.79 -6.18 -14.57
C ALA A 45 6.16 -7.54 -15.17
N ASN A 46 6.69 -8.45 -14.34
CA ASN A 46 7.25 -9.73 -14.79
C ASN A 46 6.36 -10.95 -14.46
N TYR A 47 5.45 -10.81 -13.48
CA TYR A 47 4.67 -11.92 -12.95
C TYR A 47 3.20 -11.54 -12.76
N PRO A 48 2.26 -12.45 -13.09
CA PRO A 48 0.85 -12.24 -12.78
C PRO A 48 0.65 -12.27 -11.25
N GLY A 49 -0.24 -11.40 -10.76
CA GLY A 49 -0.51 -11.21 -9.32
C GLY A 49 -1.02 -12.48 -8.68
N LEU A 50 -1.84 -13.25 -9.41
CA LEU A 50 -2.29 -14.57 -9.00
C LEU A 50 -1.11 -15.49 -8.65
N SER A 51 -0.10 -15.58 -9.53
CA SER A 51 1.08 -16.42 -9.29
C SER A 51 1.89 -15.96 -8.07
N LEU A 52 2.04 -14.64 -7.89
CA LEU A 52 2.73 -14.08 -6.72
C LEU A 52 2.01 -14.43 -5.41
N ILE A 53 0.69 -14.24 -5.37
CA ILE A 53 -0.13 -14.55 -4.19
C ILE A 53 -0.15 -16.06 -3.92
N TRP A 54 -0.33 -16.90 -4.94
CA TRP A 54 -0.28 -18.36 -4.78
C TRP A 54 1.08 -18.85 -4.30
N SER A 55 2.17 -18.35 -4.88
CA SER A 55 3.52 -18.69 -4.46
C SER A 55 3.77 -18.30 -2.99
N SER A 56 3.28 -17.13 -2.58
CA SER A 56 3.33 -16.71 -1.18
C SER A 56 2.53 -17.65 -0.27
N ALA A 57 1.33 -18.08 -0.69
CA ALA A 57 0.46 -18.96 0.09
C ALA A 57 1.02 -20.39 0.21
N VAL A 58 1.57 -20.95 -0.87
CA VAL A 58 2.23 -22.28 -0.87
C VAL A 58 3.43 -22.29 0.08
N SER A 59 4.16 -21.17 0.16
CA SER A 59 5.26 -20.98 1.10
C SER A 59 4.80 -20.75 2.55
N GLY A 60 3.49 -20.82 2.84
CA GLY A 60 2.91 -20.53 4.16
C GLY A 60 2.93 -19.04 4.52
N GLY A 61 3.10 -18.17 3.52
CA GLY A 61 3.20 -16.73 3.65
C GLY A 61 1.85 -16.02 3.76
N ARG A 62 1.80 -14.94 4.55
CA ARG A 62 0.69 -14.00 4.62
C ARG A 62 1.16 -12.61 4.21
N VAL A 63 0.56 -12.07 3.15
CA VAL A 63 0.84 -10.71 2.64
C VAL A 63 -0.14 -9.74 3.29
N ASN A 64 0.35 -8.59 3.74
CA ASN A 64 -0.48 -7.49 4.23
C ASN A 64 0.08 -6.14 3.78
N ALA A 65 -0.80 -5.24 3.34
CA ALA A 65 -0.46 -3.91 2.88
C ALA A 65 -1.06 -2.84 3.78
N PHE A 66 -0.26 -1.86 4.16
CA PHE A 66 -0.68 -0.75 5.00
C PHE A 66 -0.17 0.57 4.46
N SER A 67 -0.93 1.62 4.71
CA SER A 67 -0.58 2.98 4.35
C SER A 67 -0.80 3.91 5.53
N THR A 68 0.08 4.89 5.65
CA THR A 68 0.03 5.96 6.63
C THR A 68 0.24 7.30 5.91
N ARG A 69 0.32 8.40 6.67
CA ARG A 69 0.53 9.73 6.10
C ARG A 69 1.92 9.92 5.48
N ASP A 70 2.94 9.25 6.00
CA ASP A 70 4.32 9.37 5.52
C ASP A 70 4.86 8.09 4.86
N ILE A 71 4.35 6.92 5.23
CA ILE A 71 4.90 5.62 4.83
C ILE A 71 3.81 4.74 4.22
N TYR A 72 4.18 4.03 3.16
CA TYR A 72 3.41 2.93 2.59
C TYR A 72 4.29 1.70 2.66
N GLY A 73 3.71 0.59 3.10
CA GLY A 73 4.46 -0.62 3.36
C GLY A 73 3.70 -1.87 2.96
N VAL A 74 4.47 -2.87 2.54
CA VAL A 74 3.99 -4.23 2.36
C VAL A 74 4.77 -5.13 3.30
N SER A 75 4.04 -5.96 4.03
CA SER A 75 4.58 -6.94 4.96
C SER A 75 4.26 -8.34 4.45
N LEU A 76 5.23 -9.25 4.58
CA LEU A 76 5.08 -10.67 4.29
C LEU A 76 5.55 -11.44 5.52
N ALA A 77 4.64 -12.20 6.13
CA ALA A 77 4.93 -13.07 7.26
C ALA A 77 5.00 -14.52 6.76
N LEU A 78 6.13 -15.18 6.93
CA LEU A 78 6.39 -16.53 6.39
C LEU A 78 7.28 -17.35 7.34
N PRO A 79 7.38 -18.68 7.18
CA PRO A 79 8.33 -19.51 7.94
C PRO A 79 9.78 -19.07 7.69
N ARG A 80 10.67 -19.26 8.68
CA ARG A 80 12.07 -18.83 8.57
C ARG A 80 12.80 -19.45 7.37
N ASP A 81 12.49 -20.69 7.03
CA ASP A 81 13.18 -21.46 5.99
C ASP A 81 12.92 -20.91 4.57
N GLU A 82 11.74 -20.33 4.34
CA GLU A 82 11.32 -19.80 3.03
C GLU A 82 11.65 -18.31 2.83
N THR A 83 12.52 -17.74 3.68
CA THR A 83 12.82 -16.30 3.68
C THR A 83 13.41 -15.79 2.37
N SER A 84 14.27 -16.58 1.71
CA SER A 84 14.91 -16.19 0.45
C SER A 84 13.88 -15.97 -0.66
N VAL A 85 12.93 -16.91 -0.80
CA VAL A 85 11.82 -16.84 -1.76
C VAL A 85 10.83 -15.73 -1.37
N GLY A 86 10.55 -15.58 -0.07
CA GLY A 86 9.66 -14.53 0.42
C GLY A 86 10.12 -13.12 0.06
N ILE A 87 11.44 -12.84 0.11
CA ILE A 87 11.97 -11.51 -0.22
C ILE A 87 11.81 -11.19 -1.71
N SER A 88 12.02 -12.16 -2.61
CA SER A 88 11.83 -11.92 -4.05
C SER A 88 10.36 -11.67 -4.39
N ILE A 89 9.46 -12.47 -3.80
CA ILE A 89 8.01 -12.27 -3.93
C ILE A 89 7.60 -10.90 -3.40
N LEU A 90 8.10 -10.50 -2.22
CA LEU A 90 7.79 -9.21 -1.61
C LEU A 90 8.22 -8.04 -2.52
N GLY A 91 9.37 -8.14 -3.18
CA GLY A 91 9.82 -7.14 -4.16
C GLY A 91 8.84 -6.95 -5.31
N HIS A 92 8.29 -8.04 -5.86
CA HIS A 92 7.32 -7.98 -6.96
C HIS A 92 5.92 -7.54 -6.52
N ILE A 93 5.45 -8.01 -5.36
CA ILE A 93 4.13 -7.67 -4.81
C ILE A 93 4.04 -6.18 -4.45
N ALA A 94 5.13 -5.60 -3.96
CA ALA A 94 5.18 -4.21 -3.55
C ALA A 94 5.12 -3.20 -4.71
N GLN A 95 5.44 -3.62 -5.93
CA GLN A 95 5.49 -2.78 -7.13
C GLN A 95 4.60 -3.37 -8.24
N PRO A 96 3.28 -3.12 -8.19
CA PRO A 96 2.37 -3.55 -9.25
C PRO A 96 2.55 -2.70 -10.53
N ALA A 97 2.16 -3.26 -11.67
CA ALA A 97 2.33 -2.66 -13.00
C ALA A 97 1.24 -1.64 -13.39
N PHE A 98 0.19 -1.48 -12.58
CA PHE A 98 -0.95 -0.57 -12.78
C PHE A 98 -1.57 -0.60 -14.18
N LYS A 99 -2.24 -1.70 -14.52
CA LYS A 99 -3.00 -1.79 -15.78
C LYS A 99 -4.32 -1.01 -15.67
N PRO A 100 -4.88 -0.47 -16.77
CA PRO A 100 -6.12 0.31 -16.71
C PRO A 100 -7.29 -0.44 -16.08
N TRP A 101 -7.47 -1.71 -16.42
CA TRP A 101 -8.53 -2.55 -15.85
C TRP A 101 -8.29 -2.90 -14.36
N ASP A 102 -7.03 -3.12 -13.95
CA ASP A 102 -6.70 -3.32 -12.53
C ASP A 102 -7.07 -2.11 -11.67
N PHE A 103 -6.97 -0.91 -12.24
CA PHE A 103 -7.36 0.31 -11.54
C PHE A 103 -8.87 0.40 -11.32
N GLU A 104 -9.67 0.02 -12.33
CA GLU A 104 -11.13 0.00 -12.24
C GLU A 104 -11.63 -1.07 -11.25
N ASP A 105 -11.01 -2.25 -11.25
CA ASP A 105 -11.33 -3.35 -10.34
C ASP A 105 -11.11 -3.01 -8.86
N VAL A 106 -10.20 -2.07 -8.55
CA VAL A 106 -9.86 -1.67 -7.18
C VAL A 106 -10.88 -0.67 -6.60
N LEU A 107 -11.64 0.04 -7.45
CA LEU A 107 -12.65 1.02 -7.04
C LEU A 107 -13.68 0.50 -6.01
N PRO A 108 -14.29 -0.69 -6.17
CA PRO A 108 -15.20 -1.22 -5.16
C PRO A 108 -14.52 -1.43 -3.80
N THR A 109 -13.28 -1.93 -3.77
CA THR A 109 -12.52 -2.16 -2.52
C THR A 109 -12.32 -0.87 -1.74
N LEU A 110 -12.04 0.24 -2.42
CA LEU A 110 -11.89 1.55 -1.76
C LEU A 110 -13.20 2.07 -1.16
N LYS A 111 -14.34 1.75 -1.78
CA LYS A 111 -15.66 2.08 -1.24
C LYS A 111 -15.96 1.24 0.01
N VAL A 112 -15.59 -0.04 -0.03
CA VAL A 112 -15.68 -0.97 1.10
C VAL A 112 -14.81 -0.47 2.26
N ASP A 113 -13.54 -0.15 2.03
CA ASP A 113 -12.64 0.39 3.06
C ASP A 113 -13.19 1.67 3.69
N ASN A 114 -13.82 2.53 2.89
CA ASN A 114 -14.49 3.73 3.39
C ASN A 114 -15.75 3.45 4.23
N ALA A 115 -16.44 2.34 3.96
CA ALA A 115 -17.63 1.92 4.71
C ALA A 115 -17.25 1.21 6.03
N TYR A 116 -16.13 0.49 6.05
CA TYR A 116 -15.63 -0.28 7.20
C TYR A 116 -14.74 0.54 8.16
N LYS A 117 -14.69 1.87 8.03
CA LYS A 117 -13.90 2.73 8.93
C LYS A 117 -14.42 2.63 10.36
N ALA A 118 -13.52 2.40 11.31
CA ALA A 118 -13.87 2.49 12.72
C ALA A 118 -14.17 3.95 13.11
N ALA A 119 -15.06 4.16 14.07
CA ALA A 119 -15.37 5.49 14.58
C ALA A 119 -14.14 6.22 15.13
N TYR A 120 -13.21 5.47 15.73
CA TYR A 120 -11.90 5.97 16.17
C TYR A 120 -11.07 6.54 15.02
N ASP A 121 -10.98 5.83 13.89
CA ASP A 121 -10.19 6.29 12.73
C ASP A 121 -10.78 7.59 12.17
N VAL A 122 -12.12 7.68 12.10
CA VAL A 122 -12.79 8.91 11.65
C VAL A 122 -12.45 10.10 12.54
N ALA A 123 -12.53 9.94 13.86
CA ALA A 123 -12.17 10.99 14.81
C ALA A 123 -10.69 11.41 14.68
N PHE A 124 -9.78 10.45 14.48
CA PHE A 124 -8.36 10.72 14.25
C PHE A 124 -8.10 11.49 12.96
N GLU A 125 -8.79 11.14 11.87
CA GLU A 125 -8.70 11.84 10.60
C GLU A 125 -9.22 13.28 10.69
N ASP A 126 -10.34 13.50 11.38
CA ASP A 126 -10.91 14.83 11.58
C ASP A 126 -10.04 15.70 12.50
N LEU A 127 -9.44 15.11 13.55
CA LEU A 127 -8.47 15.79 14.39
C LEU A 127 -7.24 16.25 13.58
N HIS A 128 -6.67 15.37 12.75
CA HIS A 128 -5.52 15.72 11.91
C HIS A 128 -5.88 16.82 10.89
N ARG A 129 -7.08 16.75 10.30
CA ARG A 129 -7.57 17.78 9.38
C ARG A 129 -7.74 19.12 10.09
N ALA A 130 -8.27 19.13 11.31
CA ALA A 130 -8.47 20.33 12.11
C ALA A 130 -7.14 20.96 12.58
N ALA A 131 -6.15 20.12 12.92
CA ALA A 131 -4.83 20.55 13.36
C ALA A 131 -3.98 21.12 12.22
N TYR A 132 -4.01 20.51 11.03
CA TYR A 132 -3.13 20.84 9.91
C TYR A 132 -3.85 21.50 8.72
N ARG A 133 -4.82 22.40 8.96
CA ARG A 133 -5.81 22.93 7.99
C ARG A 133 -5.31 23.19 6.55
N ASN A 134 -4.09 23.71 6.37
CA ASN A 134 -3.52 24.05 5.06
C ASN A 134 -2.25 23.25 4.71
N GLY A 135 -1.93 22.22 5.49
CA GLY A 135 -0.74 21.40 5.32
C GLY A 135 -1.01 20.11 4.53
N PRO A 136 0.03 19.53 3.90
CA PRO A 136 -0.08 18.22 3.25
C PRO A 136 -0.44 17.09 4.23
N LEU A 137 -0.19 17.29 5.54
CA LEU A 137 -0.47 16.33 6.60
C LEU A 137 -1.96 16.26 7.00
N ALA A 138 -2.77 17.26 6.63
CA ALA A 138 -4.23 17.22 6.82
C ALA A 138 -4.94 16.29 5.83
N ARG A 139 -4.25 15.83 4.78
CA ARG A 139 -4.83 14.90 3.83
C ARG A 139 -5.12 13.56 4.51
N SER A 140 -6.28 13.01 4.20
CA SER A 140 -6.69 11.74 4.80
C SER A 140 -5.83 10.60 4.26
N VAL A 141 -5.66 9.54 5.07
CA VAL A 141 -5.05 8.29 4.57
C VAL A 141 -5.98 7.58 3.58
N TYR A 142 -7.28 7.84 3.67
CA TYR A 142 -8.30 7.26 2.82
C TYR A 142 -8.66 8.19 1.66
N ALA A 143 -8.96 7.58 0.51
CA ALA A 143 -9.49 8.30 -0.64
C ALA A 143 -10.89 8.88 -0.33
N PRO A 144 -11.14 10.18 -0.56
CA PRO A 144 -12.45 10.75 -0.38
C PRO A 144 -13.44 10.18 -1.42
N LYS A 145 -14.70 9.98 -1.03
CA LYS A 145 -15.74 9.38 -1.88
C LYS A 145 -15.89 10.09 -3.24
N VAL A 146 -15.64 11.40 -3.28
CA VAL A 146 -15.72 12.23 -4.50
C VAL A 146 -14.54 12.02 -5.46
N ALA A 147 -13.38 11.58 -4.95
CA ALA A 147 -12.18 11.33 -5.76
C ALA A 147 -12.13 9.90 -6.33
N ILE A 148 -12.85 8.95 -5.71
CA ILE A 148 -12.94 7.57 -6.20
C ILE A 148 -13.59 7.59 -7.59
N GLY A 149 -12.84 7.15 -8.60
CA GLY A 149 -13.25 7.12 -10.01
C GLY A 149 -12.90 8.38 -10.83
N LYS A 150 -12.37 9.44 -10.21
CA LYS A 150 -11.88 10.63 -10.93
C LYS A 150 -10.37 10.59 -11.22
N LEU A 151 -9.65 9.77 -10.46
CA LEU A 151 -8.21 9.57 -10.62
C LEU A 151 -7.92 8.72 -11.86
N SER A 152 -6.81 9.00 -12.53
CA SER A 152 -6.36 8.25 -13.71
C SER A 152 -5.31 7.21 -13.34
N TYR A 153 -5.28 6.07 -14.03
CA TYR A 153 -4.21 5.08 -13.87
C TYR A 153 -2.82 5.68 -14.14
N LYS A 154 -2.72 6.63 -15.08
CA LYS A 154 -1.45 7.30 -15.41
C LYS A 154 -0.88 8.05 -14.21
N THR A 155 -1.74 8.77 -13.49
CA THR A 155 -1.33 9.51 -12.30
C THR A 155 -0.86 8.59 -11.16
N LEU A 156 -1.44 7.39 -11.08
CA LEU A 156 -1.01 6.38 -10.10
C LEU A 156 0.34 5.78 -10.47
N ALA A 157 0.55 5.46 -11.75
CA ALA A 157 1.82 4.96 -12.26
C ALA A 157 2.95 5.99 -12.07
N GLU A 158 2.70 7.26 -12.43
CA GLU A 158 3.64 8.37 -12.21
C GLU A 158 3.97 8.56 -10.71
N PHE A 159 2.95 8.47 -9.85
CA PHE A 159 3.14 8.55 -8.39
C PHE A 159 4.00 7.39 -7.87
N SER A 160 3.76 6.18 -8.34
CA SER A 160 4.54 4.99 -7.95
C SER A 160 6.01 5.12 -8.37
N VAL A 161 6.30 5.56 -9.59
CA VAL A 161 7.68 5.81 -10.02
C VAL A 161 8.33 6.89 -9.16
N ARG A 162 7.60 7.96 -8.83
CA ARG A 162 8.12 9.05 -8.00
C ARG A 162 8.41 8.64 -6.56
N CYS A 163 7.61 7.76 -5.96
CA CYS A 163 7.70 7.47 -4.51
C CYS A 163 8.23 6.07 -4.18
N CYS A 164 8.05 5.10 -5.08
CA CYS A 164 8.34 3.68 -4.85
C CYS A 164 9.49 3.15 -5.71
N ALA A 165 10.01 3.91 -6.67
CA ALA A 165 11.16 3.47 -7.44
C ALA A 165 12.40 3.35 -6.55
N PHE A 166 13.03 2.17 -6.59
CA PHE A 166 14.35 1.87 -6.02
C PHE A 166 15.45 2.55 -6.86
N VAL A 167 15.26 3.82 -7.24
CA VAL A 167 16.33 4.60 -7.84
C VAL A 167 17.32 4.85 -6.72
N ASN A 168 18.56 4.45 -6.97
CA ASN A 168 19.76 4.73 -6.21
C ASN A 168 19.86 6.25 -5.88
N ARG A 169 19.07 6.71 -4.91
CA ARG A 169 18.99 8.11 -4.47
C ARG A 169 20.16 8.39 -3.54
N ARG A 170 21.37 8.43 -4.09
CA ARG A 170 22.49 9.11 -3.45
C ARG A 170 22.30 10.63 -3.40
N GLU A 171 21.32 11.19 -4.11
CA GLU A 171 21.18 12.65 -4.26
C GLU A 171 20.08 13.33 -3.42
N LEU A 172 19.22 12.58 -2.71
CA LEU A 172 18.13 13.19 -1.93
C LEU A 172 18.47 13.50 -0.46
N PHE A 173 19.75 13.41 -0.08
CA PHE A 173 20.28 13.85 1.23
C PHE A 173 21.12 15.14 1.14
N ARG A 174 21.08 15.87 0.02
CA ARG A 174 21.56 17.25 -0.03
C ARG A 174 20.39 18.21 0.15
N ALA A 175 20.03 18.47 1.40
CA ALA A 175 19.29 19.64 1.84
C ALA A 175 19.66 19.90 3.29
#